data_AF-A0A521EHL1-F1
#
_entry.id   AF-A0A521EHL1-F1
#
_cell.length_a   1.000
_cell.length_b   1.000
_cell.length_c   1.000
_cell.angle_alpha   90.00
_cell.angle_beta   90.00
_cell.angle_gamma   90.00
#
_symmetry.space_group_name_H-M   'P 1'
#
loop_
_entity.id
_entity.type
_entity.pdbx_description
1 polymer ?
#
loop_
_entity_poly.entity_id
_entity_poly.type
_entity_poly.pdbx_seq_one_letter_code
_entity_poly.pdbx_strand_id
1 'polypeptide(L)'
;MNEIELNKHVAEINRGAQMIDAQTEDNKKLPGSSVVSRVGRILVETGSVELLHKAHQRVDARYQRTVELQWYGLTDGDKQWLP
;
A
#
# COMPACT_ATOMS: atom_id res chain seq x y z
N MET A 1 0.86 -15.42 -6.76
CA MET A 1 0.44 -14.22 -7.53
C MET A 1 1.31 -14.08 -8.75
N ASN A 2 0.74 -13.83 -9.92
CA ASN A 2 1.50 -13.58 -11.15
C ASN A 2 1.87 -12.10 -11.31
N GLU A 3 2.70 -11.77 -12.31
CA GLU A 3 3.19 -10.40 -12.53
C GLU A 3 2.09 -9.41 -12.92
N ILE A 4 1.07 -9.85 -13.65
CA ILE A 4 -0.06 -9.01 -14.04
C ILE A 4 -0.89 -8.61 -12.81
N GLU A 5 -1.15 -9.55 -11.92
CA GLU A 5 -1.85 -9.31 -10.65
C GLU A 5 -1.06 -8.37 -9.74
N LEU A 6 0.25 -8.59 -9.61
CA LEU A 6 1.12 -7.73 -8.81
C LEU A 6 1.08 -6.28 -9.33
N ASN A 7 1.17 -6.07 -10.64
CA ASN A 7 1.12 -4.74 -11.23
C ASN A 7 -0.24 -4.04 -11.03
N LYS A 8 -1.35 -4.81 -11.01
CA LYS A 8 -2.67 -4.26 -10.64
C LYS A 8 -2.71 -3.79 -9.19
N HIS A 9 -2.16 -4.58 -8.27
CA HIS A 9 -2.06 -4.21 -6.87
C HIS A 9 -1.18 -2.96 -6.66
N VAL A 10 -0.05 -2.86 -7.37
CA VAL A 10 0.80 -1.65 -7.37
C VAL A 10 0.03 -0.42 -7.87
N ALA A 11 -0.76 -0.56 -8.93
CA ALA A 11 -1.60 0.54 -9.43
C ALA A 11 -2.67 0.97 -8.41
N GLU A 12 -3.28 0.01 -7.69
CA GLU A 12 -4.21 0.32 -6.59
C GLU A 12 -3.52 1.04 -5.43
N ILE A 13 -2.29 0.63 -5.09
CA ILE A 13 -1.49 1.30 -4.05
C ILE A 13 -1.19 2.75 -4.44
N ASN A 14 -0.72 2.98 -5.68
CA ASN A 14 -0.46 4.34 -6.18
C ASN A 14 -1.73 5.21 -6.14
N ARG A 15 -2.88 4.65 -6.50
CA ARG A 15 -4.17 5.36 -6.43
C ARG A 15 -4.56 5.68 -4.98
N GLY A 16 -4.39 4.74 -4.06
CA GLY A 16 -4.68 4.95 -2.64
C GLY A 16 -3.78 6.04 -2.04
N ALA A 17 -2.48 6.01 -2.35
CA ALA A 17 -1.53 7.04 -1.94
C ALA A 17 -1.86 8.41 -2.52
N GLN A 18 -2.22 8.48 -3.80
CA GLN A 18 -2.68 9.73 -4.42
C GLN A 18 -3.90 10.32 -3.70
N MET A 19 -4.86 9.49 -3.28
CA MET A 19 -6.05 9.96 -2.55
C MET A 19 -5.70 10.52 -1.17
N ILE A 20 -4.70 9.95 -0.49
CA ILE A 20 -4.18 10.46 0.79
C ILE A 20 -3.55 11.84 0.58
N ASP A 21 -2.63 11.95 -0.39
CA ASP A 21 -1.91 13.19 -0.66
C ASP A 21 -2.85 14.31 -1.14
N ALA A 22 -3.91 13.95 -1.87
CA ALA A 22 -4.91 14.89 -2.37
C ALA A 22 -6.00 15.27 -1.33
N GLN A 23 -5.93 14.79 -0.09
CA GLN A 23 -6.92 15.01 0.98
C GLN A 23 -8.38 14.82 0.54
N THR A 24 -8.63 13.91 -0.41
CA THR A 24 -9.95 13.81 -1.03
C THR A 24 -10.86 12.94 -0.16
N GLU A 25 -11.54 13.54 0.82
CA GLU A 25 -12.61 12.91 1.60
C GLU A 25 -13.90 12.81 0.77
N ASP A 26 -13.85 12.04 -0.32
CA ASP A 26 -15.04 11.70 -1.08
C ASP A 26 -15.76 10.57 -0.32
N ASN A 27 -16.66 10.95 0.63
CA ASN A 27 -17.40 10.09 1.58
C ASN A 27 -18.13 8.86 0.97
N LYS A 28 -18.12 8.70 -0.36
CA LYS A 28 -18.69 7.56 -1.09
C LYS A 28 -17.66 6.48 -1.48
N LYS A 29 -16.35 6.73 -1.33
CA LYS A 29 -15.26 5.78 -1.67
C LYS A 29 -14.46 5.43 -0.41
N LEU A 30 -13.93 4.20 -0.34
CA LEU A 30 -12.99 3.82 0.72
C LEU A 30 -11.85 4.85 0.80
N PRO A 31 -11.47 5.31 2.01
CA PRO A 31 -10.33 6.20 2.19
C PRO A 31 -9.07 5.64 1.53
N GLY A 32 -8.20 6.51 1.02
CA GLY A 32 -6.96 6.10 0.35
C GLY A 32 -6.07 5.22 1.23
N SER A 33 -6.02 5.49 2.55
CA SER A 33 -5.35 4.67 3.56
C SER A 33 -5.92 3.25 3.63
N SER A 34 -7.25 3.10 3.63
CA SER A 34 -7.89 1.79 3.63
C SER A 34 -7.55 0.98 2.37
N VAL A 35 -7.40 1.63 1.22
CA VAL A 35 -6.98 0.96 -0.03
C VAL A 35 -5.54 0.46 0.09
N VAL A 36 -4.60 1.33 0.48
CA VAL A 36 -3.18 0.97 0.66
C VAL A 36 -3.03 -0.18 1.67
N SER A 37 -3.75 -0.12 2.78
CA SER A 37 -3.70 -1.17 3.82
C SER A 37 -4.31 -2.49 3.37
N ARG A 38 -5.47 -2.46 2.70
CA ARG A 38 -6.11 -3.67 2.17
C ARG A 38 -5.21 -4.39 1.18
N VAL A 39 -4.61 -3.64 0.26
CA VAL A 39 -3.74 -4.24 -0.77
C VAL A 39 -2.47 -4.82 -0.15
N GLY A 40 -1.83 -4.12 0.78
CA GLY A 40 -0.66 -4.66 1.47
C GLY A 40 -0.99 -5.96 2.24
N ARG A 41 -2.18 -6.05 2.85
CA ARG A 41 -2.64 -7.26 3.55
C ARG A 41 -2.78 -8.44 2.58
N ILE A 42 -3.42 -8.21 1.43
CA ILE A 42 -3.57 -9.23 0.38
C ILE A 42 -2.18 -9.72 -0.06
N LEU A 43 -1.22 -8.82 -0.27
CA LEU A 43 0.14 -9.18 -0.69
C LEU A 43 0.85 -10.07 0.35
N VAL A 44 0.73 -9.73 1.64
CA VAL A 44 1.29 -10.52 2.74
C VAL A 44 0.61 -11.89 2.85
N GLU A 45 -0.72 -11.94 2.80
CA GLU A 45 -1.49 -13.19 2.91
C GLU A 45 -1.23 -14.13 1.72
N THR A 46 -0.98 -13.60 0.53
CA THR A 46 -0.86 -14.41 -0.71
C THR A 46 0.57 -14.83 -1.06
N GLY A 47 1.59 -14.09 -0.62
CA GLY A 47 2.98 -14.43 -0.93
C GLY A 47 4.00 -13.81 -0.01
N SER A 48 3.60 -13.63 1.25
CA SER A 48 4.45 -13.16 2.33
C SER A 48 4.96 -11.73 2.14
N VAL A 49 5.73 -11.31 3.14
CA VAL A 49 6.57 -10.12 3.21
C VAL A 49 7.34 -9.83 1.90
N GLU A 50 7.80 -10.86 1.19
CA GLU A 50 8.53 -10.68 -0.08
C GLU A 50 7.69 -10.04 -1.19
N LEU A 51 6.40 -10.39 -1.30
CA LEU A 51 5.51 -9.75 -2.27
C LEU A 51 5.21 -8.31 -1.90
N LEU A 52 5.08 -8.00 -0.61
CA LEU A 52 4.93 -6.63 -0.14
C LEU A 52 6.14 -5.77 -0.57
N HIS A 53 7.36 -6.29 -0.35
CA HIS A 53 8.60 -5.63 -0.78
C HIS A 53 8.69 -5.43 -2.29
N LYS A 54 8.35 -6.46 -3.08
CA LYS A 54 8.34 -6.35 -4.56
C LYS A 54 7.31 -5.33 -5.04
N ALA A 55 6.14 -5.27 -4.42
CA ALA A 55 5.14 -4.24 -4.72
C ALA A 55 5.66 -2.85 -4.36
N HIS A 56 6.26 -2.70 -3.17
CA HIS A 56 6.82 -1.44 -2.69
C HIS A 56 7.86 -0.85 -3.65
N GLN A 57 8.80 -1.67 -4.12
CA GLN A 57 9.83 -1.26 -5.09
C GLN A 57 9.25 -0.77 -6.43
N ARG A 58 8.00 -1.14 -6.75
CA ARG A 58 7.31 -0.78 -8.00
C ARG A 58 6.32 0.37 -7.84
N VAL A 59 6.04 0.81 -6.61
CA VAL A 59 5.23 2.00 -6.32
C VAL A 59 5.94 3.23 -6.90
N ASP A 60 5.16 4.18 -7.42
CA ASP A 60 5.70 5.43 -7.96
C ASP A 60 6.55 6.12 -6.88
N ALA A 61 7.76 6.58 -7.22
CA ALA A 61 8.70 7.16 -6.27
C ALA A 61 8.10 8.30 -5.42
N ARG A 62 7.19 9.10 -6.00
CA ARG A 62 6.49 10.19 -5.30
C ARG A 62 5.58 9.71 -4.16
N TYR A 63 5.09 8.47 -4.23
CA TYR A 63 4.15 7.88 -3.28
C TYR A 63 4.80 6.88 -2.33
N GLN A 64 6.05 6.48 -2.58
CA GLN A 64 6.76 5.53 -1.72
C GLN A 64 6.71 5.98 -0.26
N ARG A 65 7.03 7.25 0.05
CA ARG A 65 6.98 7.74 1.43
C ARG A 65 5.58 7.66 2.05
N THR A 66 4.53 7.98 1.31
CA THR A 66 3.14 7.90 1.80
C THR A 66 2.75 6.44 2.06
N VAL A 67 3.07 5.54 1.14
CA VAL A 67 2.81 4.10 1.28
C VAL A 67 3.60 3.52 2.45
N GLU A 68 4.87 3.89 2.58
CA GLU A 68 5.69 3.54 3.73
C GLU A 68 5.05 4.03 5.03
N LEU A 69 4.63 5.29 5.13
CA LEU A 69 3.99 5.79 6.35
C LEU A 69 2.67 5.08 6.67
N GLN A 70 1.94 4.59 5.67
CA GLN A 70 0.72 3.80 5.91
C GLN A 70 1.02 2.35 6.30
N TRP A 71 2.08 1.74 5.76
CA TRP A 71 2.48 0.37 6.09
C TRP A 71 3.37 0.27 7.34
N TYR A 72 4.17 1.29 7.62
CA TYR A 72 5.15 1.43 8.71
C TYR A 72 4.74 2.45 9.78
N GLY A 73 3.53 3.02 9.71
CA GLY A 73 3.01 3.99 10.68
C GLY A 73 2.78 3.46 12.11
N LEU A 74 3.17 2.22 12.41
CA LEU A 74 3.26 1.67 13.75
C LEU A 74 4.67 1.09 14.00
N THR A 75 5.49 1.92 14.62
CA THR A 75 6.74 1.66 15.36
C THR A 75 8.05 1.53 14.58
N ASP A 76 8.92 2.51 14.85
CA ASP A 76 10.37 2.41 14.78
C ASP A 76 10.81 1.69 16.07
N GLY A 77 11.11 0.40 15.98
CA GLY A 77 11.40 -0.42 17.15
C GLY A 77 11.59 -1.88 16.84
N ASP A 78 10.51 -2.60 16.51
CA ASP A 78 10.57 -4.01 16.07
C ASP A 78 9.24 -4.43 15.41
N LYS A 79 9.20 -4.35 14.06
CA LYS A 79 8.20 -4.95 13.15
C LYS A 79 6.71 -4.55 13.34
N GLN A 80 6.21 -3.66 12.49
CA GLN A 80 4.84 -3.82 11.98
C GLN A 80 4.71 -3.40 10.51
N TRP A 81 4.07 -4.27 9.74
CA TRP A 81 3.99 -4.25 8.26
C TRP A 81 2.55 -4.16 7.74
N LEU A 82 1.59 -4.02 8.67
CA LEU A 82 0.16 -3.66 8.59
C LEU A 82 -0.51 -4.04 9.94
N PRO A 83 -1.71 -3.52 10.30
CA PRO A 83 -2.34 -3.81 11.59
C PRO A 83 -2.53 -5.31 11.86
#